data_AF-A0A0K8JB17-F1
#
_entry.id   AF-A0A0K8JB17-F1
#
_cell.length_a   1.000
_cell.length_b   1.000
_cell.length_c   1.000
_cell.angle_alpha   90.00
_cell.angle_beta   90.00
_cell.angle_gamma   90.00
#
_symmetry.space_group_name_H-M   'P 1'
#
loop_
_entity.id
_entity.type
_entity.pdbx_description
1 polymer ?
#
loop_
_entity_poly.entity_id
_entity_poly.type
_entity_poly.pdbx_seq_one_letter_code
_entity_poly.pdbx_strand_id
1 'polypeptide(L)'
;MVAVDPGSEKCGVAVVHKQKGILYKAVVPTPELAGTVERLIAEHQLNRVIVGDRTSSRSARKRLAEITVNGNKPDILAVDEHRSSDAARKRYWQEHPPRGWKRLIPVTMQVPPVPVDDYVAVILAERFLGM
;
A
#
# COMPACT_ATOMS: atom_id res chain seq x y z
N MET A 1 7.84 -10.55 3.40
CA MET A 1 7.86 -9.69 2.18
C MET A 1 8.31 -8.30 2.59
N VAL A 2 8.95 -7.56 1.68
CA VAL A 2 9.29 -6.15 1.90
C VAL A 2 8.20 -5.30 1.26
N ALA A 3 7.65 -4.33 1.98
CA ALA A 3 6.73 -3.33 1.46
C ALA A 3 7.44 -1.98 1.42
N VAL A 4 7.26 -1.24 0.31
CA VAL A 4 7.86 0.06 0.06
C VAL A 4 6.76 1.06 -0.28
N ASP A 5 6.68 2.14 0.49
CA ASP A 5 5.86 3.31 0.18
C ASP A 5 6.78 4.41 -0.39
N PRO A 6 6.79 4.62 -1.72
CA PRO A 6 7.75 5.51 -2.35
C PRO A 6 7.36 6.99 -2.18
N GLY A 7 8.31 7.80 -1.72
CA GLY A 7 8.21 9.25 -1.74
C GLY A 7 9.32 9.90 -2.57
N SER A 8 9.16 11.19 -2.88
CA SER A 8 10.15 11.96 -3.63
C SER A 8 11.49 12.04 -2.91
N GLU A 9 11.49 12.37 -1.62
CA GLU A 9 12.72 12.54 -0.82
C GLU A 9 13.03 11.34 0.08
N LYS A 10 11.98 10.71 0.63
CA LYS A 10 12.09 9.59 1.57
C LYS A 10 11.09 8.51 1.21
N CYS A 11 11.47 7.27 1.42
CA CYS A 11 10.64 6.09 1.20
C CYS A 11 10.41 5.37 2.52
N GLY A 12 9.16 4.99 2.78
CA GLY A 12 8.83 4.07 3.85
C GLY A 12 9.18 2.64 3.44
N VAL A 13 9.81 1.88 4.32
CA VAL A 13 10.13 0.46 4.10
C VAL A 13 9.67 -0.35 5.30
N ALA A 14 9.00 -1.46 5.05
CA ALA A 14 8.56 -2.37 6.09
C ALA A 14 8.83 -3.83 5.72
N VAL A 15 9.25 -4.65 6.68
CA VAL A 15 9.27 -6.10 6.53
C VAL A 15 8.01 -6.65 7.17
N VAL A 16 7.21 -7.34 6.37
CA VAL A 16 5.92 -7.90 6.78
C VAL A 16 5.97 -9.42 6.68
N HIS A 17 5.60 -10.08 7.77
CA HIS A 17 5.44 -11.52 7.86
C HIS A 17 3.96 -11.88 7.97
N LYS A 18 3.52 -12.92 7.25
CA LYS A 18 2.11 -13.30 7.15
C LYS A 18 1.44 -13.58 8.50
N GLN A 19 2.19 -14.14 9.45
CA GLN A 19 1.68 -14.52 10.78
C GLN A 19 2.14 -13.61 11.92
N LYS A 20 3.26 -12.91 11.75
CA LYS A 20 3.90 -12.14 12.84
C LYS A 20 3.64 -10.63 12.69
N GLY A 21 2.94 -10.22 11.63
CA GLY A 21 2.72 -8.82 11.32
C GLY A 21 4.01 -8.14 10.87
N ILE A 22 4.21 -6.90 11.32
CA ILE A 22 5.34 -6.06 10.92
C ILE A 22 6.56 -6.44 11.77
N LEU A 23 7.63 -6.92 11.12
CA LEU A 23 8.89 -7.29 11.76
C LEU A 23 9.88 -6.13 11.79
N TYR A 24 9.82 -5.24 10.80
CA TYR A 24 10.70 -4.09 10.68
C TYR A 24 9.96 -2.94 10.01
N LYS A 25 10.23 -1.70 10.42
CA LYS A 25 9.72 -0.50 9.77
C LYS A 25 10.76 0.61 9.89
N ALA A 26 11.07 1.25 8.76
CA ALA A 26 11.96 2.41 8.72
C ALA A 26 11.53 3.39 7.63
N VAL A 27 11.97 4.64 7.77
CA VAL A 27 11.90 5.65 6.72
C VAL A 27 13.33 5.92 6.28
N VAL A 28 13.62 5.72 5.01
CA VAL A 28 14.97 5.89 4.45
C VAL A 28 14.96 6.93 3.33
N PRO A 29 16.05 7.68 3.13
CA PRO A 29 16.19 8.52 1.95
C PRO A 29 16.01 7.71 0.66
N THR A 30 15.34 8.28 -0.35
CA THR A 30 15.13 7.61 -1.65
C THR A 30 16.42 7.10 -2.32
N PRO A 31 17.57 7.79 -2.21
CA PRO A 31 18.84 7.26 -2.71
C PRO A 31 19.31 5.97 -2.02
N GLU A 32 19.00 5.79 -0.74
CA GLU A 32 19.42 4.65 0.10
C GLU A 32 18.43 3.47 0.07
N LEU A 33 17.28 3.65 -0.61
CA LEU A 33 16.22 2.66 -0.68
C LEU A 33 16.71 1.31 -1.20
N ALA A 34 17.45 1.30 -2.30
CA ALA A 34 17.91 0.07 -2.95
C ALA A 34 18.77 -0.78 -2.00
N GLY A 35 19.83 -0.19 -1.42
CA GLY A 35 20.70 -0.89 -0.48
C GLY A 35 19.98 -1.34 0.80
N THR A 36 19.02 -0.54 1.29
CA THR A 36 18.19 -0.94 2.43
C THR A 36 17.35 -2.17 2.09
N VAL A 37 16.70 -2.18 0.93
CA VAL A 37 15.86 -3.31 0.50
C VAL A 37 16.71 -4.55 0.24
N GLU A 38 17.87 -4.42 -0.41
CA GLU A 38 18.82 -5.53 -0.60
C GLU A 38 19.23 -6.18 0.72
N ARG A 39 19.60 -5.36 1.71
CA ARG A 39 19.96 -5.84 3.05
C ARG A 39 18.80 -6.59 3.71
N LEU A 40 17.59 -6.02 3.67
CA LEU A 40 16.41 -6.63 4.29
C LEU A 40 16.01 -7.95 3.59
N ILE A 41 16.17 -8.03 2.27
CA ILE A 41 15.95 -9.25 1.51
C ILE A 41 16.95 -10.32 1.93
N ALA A 42 18.23 -9.97 2.06
CA ALA A 42 19.28 -10.90 2.47
C ALA A 42 19.10 -11.37 3.93
N GLU A 43 18.86 -10.45 4.85
CA GLU A 43 18.72 -10.71 6.29
C GLU A 43 17.50 -11.59 6.61
N HIS A 44 16.38 -11.35 5.93
CA HIS A 44 15.14 -12.08 6.16
C HIS A 44 14.87 -13.20 5.13
N GLN A 45 15.84 -13.49 4.25
CA GLN A 45 15.72 -14.48 3.17
C GLN A 45 14.41 -14.33 2.36
N LEU A 46 14.07 -13.09 2.02
CA LEU A 46 12.86 -12.76 1.28
C LEU A 46 13.15 -12.78 -0.22
N ASN A 47 12.10 -12.89 -1.03
CA ASN A 47 12.22 -12.78 -2.49
C ASN A 47 11.16 -11.86 -3.11
N ARG A 48 10.24 -11.32 -2.29
CA ARG A 48 9.12 -10.51 -2.73
C ARG A 48 9.16 -9.10 -2.16
N VAL A 49 9.09 -8.13 -3.04
CA VAL A 49 9.02 -6.69 -2.76
C VAL A 49 7.69 -6.17 -3.30
N ILE A 50 6.93 -5.46 -2.47
CA ILE A 50 5.71 -4.77 -2.85
C ILE A 50 6.01 -3.27 -2.85
N VAL A 51 5.61 -2.57 -3.91
CA VAL A 51 5.82 -1.12 -4.05
C VAL A 51 4.47 -0.44 -4.26
N GLY A 52 4.13 0.50 -3.38
CA GLY A 52 2.94 1.35 -3.53
C GLY A 52 3.04 2.28 -4.74
N ASP A 53 1.91 2.60 -5.36
CA ASP A 53 1.83 3.47 -6.55
C ASP A 53 1.33 4.89 -6.24
N ARG A 54 1.94 5.59 -5.29
CA ARG A 54 1.78 7.05 -5.22
C ARG A 54 2.62 7.69 -6.32
N THR A 55 2.14 8.81 -6.86
CA THR A 55 2.53 9.49 -8.11
C THR A 55 4.04 9.80 -8.28
N SER A 56 4.89 9.56 -7.27
CA SER A 56 6.36 9.60 -7.31
C SER A 56 7.05 8.23 -7.48
N SER A 57 6.32 7.15 -7.77
CA SER A 57 6.81 5.76 -7.76
C SER A 57 7.84 5.40 -8.85
N ARG A 58 8.02 6.21 -9.89
CA ARG A 58 8.84 5.86 -11.06
C ARG A 58 10.34 5.75 -10.76
N SER A 59 10.86 6.65 -9.93
CA SER A 59 12.29 6.66 -9.54
C SER A 59 12.62 5.51 -8.60
N ALA A 60 11.76 5.26 -7.60
CA ALA A 60 11.89 4.16 -6.66
C ALA A 60 11.80 2.81 -7.37
N ARG A 61 10.84 2.62 -8.29
CA ARG A 61 10.72 1.39 -9.07
C ARG A 61 11.93 1.13 -9.95
N LYS A 62 12.48 2.15 -10.61
CA LYS A 62 13.69 1.99 -11.43
C LYS A 62 14.87 1.50 -10.58
N ARG A 63 15.10 2.13 -9.43
CA ARG A 63 16.14 1.74 -8.48
C ARG A 63 15.93 0.32 -7.95
N LEU A 64 14.69 -0.05 -7.64
CA LEU A 64 14.36 -1.40 -7.17
C LEU A 64 14.50 -2.45 -8.28
N ALA A 65 14.18 -2.14 -9.54
CA ALA A 65 14.32 -3.07 -10.66
C ALA A 65 15.79 -3.43 -10.98
N GLU A 66 16.72 -2.58 -10.54
CA GLU A 66 18.16 -2.76 -10.71
C GLU A 66 18.78 -3.62 -9.59
N ILE A 67 18.06 -3.88 -8.49
CA ILE A 67 18.61 -4.65 -7.37
C ILE A 67 18.76 -6.13 -7.73
N THR A 68 19.87 -6.71 -7.27
CA THR A 68 20.15 -8.14 -7.41
C THR A 68 20.67 -8.65 -6.08
N VAL A 69 19.97 -9.62 -5.48
CA VAL A 69 20.34 -10.19 -4.18
C VAL A 69 20.72 -11.65 -4.38
N ASN A 70 21.92 -12.02 -3.98
CA ASN A 70 22.46 -13.39 -4.13
C ASN A 70 22.34 -13.93 -5.57
N GLY A 71 22.61 -13.07 -6.56
CA GLY A 71 22.53 -13.42 -7.99
C GLY A 71 21.12 -13.52 -8.56
N ASN A 72 20.08 -13.26 -7.77
CA ASN A 72 18.68 -13.34 -8.20
C ASN A 72 18.00 -11.96 -8.13
N LYS A 73 17.12 -11.69 -9.09
CA LYS A 73 16.25 -10.52 -9.04
C LYS A 73 15.04 -10.82 -8.15
N PRO A 74 14.70 -9.95 -7.19
CA PRO A 74 13.49 -10.12 -6.42
C PRO A 74 12.25 -9.88 -7.28
N ASP A 75 11.16 -10.55 -6.91
CA ASP A 75 9.83 -10.36 -7.48
C ASP A 75 9.25 -9.04 -6.98
N ILE A 76 9.21 -8.03 -7.85
CA ILE A 76 8.74 -6.68 -7.54
C ILE A 76 7.31 -6.53 -8.03
N LEU A 77 6.37 -6.50 -7.08
CA LEU A 77 4.96 -6.29 -7.35
C LEU A 77 4.57 -4.84 -7.07
N ALA A 78 4.11 -4.16 -8.12
CA ALA A 78 3.46 -2.87 -8.01
C ALA A 78 2.04 -3.04 -7.48
N VAL A 79 1.71 -2.39 -6.35
CA VAL A 79 0.35 -2.35 -5.82
C VAL A 79 -0.17 -0.92 -5.94
N ASP A 80 -1.24 -0.79 -6.72
CA ASP A 80 -1.93 0.47 -6.94
C ASP A 80 -2.82 0.82 -5.74
N GLU A 81 -2.39 1.79 -4.94
CA GLU A 81 -3.17 2.34 -3.82
C GLU A 81 -4.40 3.12 -4.29
N HIS A 82 -4.47 3.53 -5.56
CA HIS A 82 -5.60 4.28 -6.11
C HIS A 82 -6.90 3.45 -6.15
N ARG A 83 -6.79 2.11 -6.15
CA ARG A 83 -7.95 1.20 -6.07
C ARG A 83 -8.53 1.02 -4.67
N SER A 84 -7.84 1.49 -3.62
CA SER A 84 -8.36 1.39 -2.25
C SER A 84 -9.53 2.35 -2.01
N SER A 85 -9.50 3.56 -2.59
CA SER A 85 -10.58 4.54 -2.45
C SER A 85 -11.85 4.14 -3.21
N ASP A 86 -11.73 3.58 -4.42
CA ASP A 86 -12.90 3.15 -5.19
C ASP A 86 -13.51 1.85 -4.67
N ALA A 87 -12.68 0.90 -4.22
CA ALA A 87 -13.18 -0.31 -3.57
C ALA A 87 -13.86 0.01 -2.23
N ALA A 88 -13.30 0.95 -1.44
CA ALA A 88 -13.91 1.42 -0.21
C ALA A 88 -15.22 2.20 -0.45
N ARG A 89 -15.25 3.10 -1.44
CA ARG A 89 -16.48 3.80 -1.85
C ARG A 89 -17.55 2.82 -2.35
N LYS A 90 -17.18 1.88 -3.20
CA LYS A 90 -18.11 0.86 -3.70
C LYS A 90 -18.69 0.01 -2.56
N ARG A 91 -17.87 -0.34 -1.57
CA ARG A 91 -18.32 -1.08 -0.39
C ARG A 91 -19.22 -0.26 0.52
N TYR A 92 -18.87 1.02 0.79
CA TYR A 92 -19.72 1.96 1.52
C TYR A 92 -21.11 2.09 0.91
N TRP A 93 -21.22 2.23 -0.42
CA TRP A 93 -22.51 2.34 -1.10
C TRP A 93 -23.25 1.01 -1.28
N GLN A 94 -22.57 -0.13 -1.18
CA GLN A 94 -23.20 -1.45 -1.07
C GLN A 94 -23.86 -1.66 0.30
N GLU A 95 -23.20 -1.20 1.37
CA GLU A 95 -23.70 -1.30 2.75
C GLU A 95 -24.70 -0.16 3.08
N HIS A 96 -24.55 1.01 2.46
CA HIS A 96 -25.43 2.18 2.60
C HIS A 96 -25.99 2.64 1.25
N PRO A 97 -26.98 1.92 0.67
CA PRO A 97 -27.56 2.31 -0.61
C PRO A 97 -28.19 3.71 -0.51
N PRO A 98 -27.99 4.59 -1.51
CA PRO A 98 -28.50 5.95 -1.48
C PRO A 98 -30.05 5.93 -1.46
N ARG A 99 -30.64 6.50 -0.41
CA ARG A 99 -32.10 6.64 -0.27
C ARG A 99 -32.56 8.05 -0.70
N GLY A 100 -33.77 8.15 -1.24
CA GLY A 100 -34.36 9.41 -1.70
C GLY A 100 -33.82 9.90 -3.05
N TRP A 101 -33.79 11.23 -3.26
CA TRP A 101 -33.37 11.86 -4.54
C TRP A 101 -31.92 11.55 -4.95
N LYS A 102 -31.09 11.11 -4.00
CA LYS A 102 -29.72 10.62 -4.25
C LYS A 102 -29.66 9.31 -5.05
N ARG A 103 -30.78 8.62 -5.28
CA ARG A 103 -30.85 7.42 -6.13
C ARG A 103 -30.71 7.72 -7.63
N LEU A 104 -31.00 8.95 -8.06
CA LEU A 104 -30.98 9.35 -9.47
C LEU A 104 -29.58 9.76 -9.97
N ILE A 105 -28.60 9.86 -9.06
CA ILE A 105 -27.24 10.27 -9.39
C ILE A 105 -26.33 9.02 -9.38
N PRO A 106 -25.51 8.77 -10.42
CA PRO A 106 -24.54 7.69 -10.41
C PRO A 106 -23.67 7.74 -9.16
N VAL A 107 -23.52 6.60 -8.50
CA VAL A 107 -22.80 6.43 -7.23
C VAL A 107 -21.33 6.91 -7.33
N THR A 108 -20.76 6.83 -8.52
CA THR A 108 -19.43 7.32 -8.88
C THR A 108 -19.29 8.85 -8.82
N MET A 109 -20.40 9.60 -8.82
CA MET A 109 -20.43 11.06 -8.70
C MET A 109 -20.88 11.55 -7.32
N GLN A 110 -21.14 10.63 -6.37
CA GLN A 110 -21.58 10.99 -5.02
C GLN A 110 -20.41 10.97 -4.04
N VAL A 111 -20.08 12.15 -3.51
CA VAL A 111 -19.09 12.31 -2.43
C VAL A 111 -19.76 11.95 -1.09
N PRO A 112 -19.18 11.04 -0.28
CA PRO A 112 -19.72 10.72 1.03
C PRO A 112 -19.81 11.99 1.92
N PRO A 113 -20.92 12.20 2.64
CA PRO A 113 -21.17 13.45 3.37
C PRO A 113 -20.43 13.58 4.71
N VAL A 114 -19.50 12.67 5.01
CA VAL A 114 -18.72 12.64 6.26
C VAL A 114 -17.24 12.63 5.87
N PRO A 115 -16.34 13.38 6.54
CA PRO A 115 -14.90 13.25 6.34
C PRO A 115 -14.49 11.79 6.59
N VAL A 116 -13.98 11.16 5.53
CA VAL A 116 -13.85 9.69 5.42
C VAL A 116 -12.65 9.16 6.22
N ASP A 117 -11.85 10.03 6.82
CA ASP A 117 -10.61 9.66 7.50
C ASP A 117 -10.82 8.84 8.79
N ASP A 118 -11.90 9.09 9.55
CA ASP A 118 -12.15 8.35 10.80
C ASP A 118 -12.74 6.94 10.56
N TYR A 119 -13.45 6.73 9.44
CA TYR A 119 -14.03 5.44 9.11
C TYR A 119 -13.01 4.44 8.56
N VAL A 120 -11.93 4.93 7.94
CA VAL A 120 -10.84 4.07 7.46
C VAL A 120 -10.17 3.35 8.63
N ALA A 121 -9.98 4.03 9.77
CA ALA A 121 -9.37 3.44 10.96
C ALA A 121 -10.24 2.34 11.57
N VAL A 122 -11.55 2.55 11.65
CA VAL A 122 -12.52 1.58 12.22
C VAL A 122 -12.66 0.35 11.33
N ILE A 123 -12.78 0.53 10.01
CA ILE A 123 -12.92 -0.58 9.07
C ILE A 123 -11.62 -1.40 8.96
N LEU A 124 -10.45 -0.76 9.08
CA LEU A 124 -9.16 -1.47 9.19
C LEU A 124 -9.07 -2.29 10.48
N ALA A 125 -9.56 -1.76 11.60
CA ALA A 125 -9.59 -2.50 12.87
C ALA A 125 -10.53 -3.72 12.80
N GLU A 126 -11.74 -3.56 12.29
CA GLU A 126 -12.73 -4.66 12.19
C GLU A 126 -12.27 -5.78 11.24
N ARG A 127 -11.69 -5.43 10.08
CA ARG A 127 -11.11 -6.41 9.15
C ARG A 127 -9.92 -7.16 9.73
N PHE A 128 -9.16 -6.53 10.62
CA PHE A 128 -7.99 -7.15 11.24
C PHE A 128 -8.40 -8.02 12.45
N LEU A 129 -9.49 -7.67 13.13
CA LEU A 129 -10.08 -8.46 14.23
C LEU A 129 -11.02 -9.58 13.77
N GLY A 130 -11.40 -9.61 12.49
CA GLY A 130 -12.18 -10.71 11.90
C GLY A 130 -13.66 -10.70 12.26
N MET A 131 -14.24 -9.51 12.46
CA MET A 131 -15.69 -9.31 12.63
C MET A 131 -16.37 -8.94 11.31
#